data_AF-A0A166S5D4-F1
#
_entry.id   AF-A0A166S5D4-F1
#
_cell.length_a   1.000
_cell.length_b   1.000
_cell.length_c   1.000
_cell.angle_alpha   90.00
_cell.angle_beta   90.00
_cell.angle_gamma   90.00
#
_symmetry.space_group_name_H-M   'P 1'
#
loop_
_entity.id
_entity.type
_entity.pdbx_description
1 polymer ?
#
loop_
_entity_poly.entity_id
_entity_poly.type
_entity_poly.pdbx_seq_one_letter_code
_entity_poly.pdbx_strand_id
1 'polypeptide(L)'
;MEWDSQIDIWSVGLMVWDLFEGGRLFRAVKNGHLDDEQHLAEMVSLLGPPSKAFLQRSSKCRQYWDSEGNWIAATPIPVQSLESREKRLNGEDKALMIQFVRKILRWLPEDQSSAQDLFEDKFLTQNL
;
A
#
# COMPACT_ATOMS: atom_id res chain seq x y z
N MET A 1 11.17 -13.57 5.21
CA MET A 1 9.90 -13.70 4.49
C MET A 1 10.21 -14.17 3.10
N GLU A 2 9.61 -15.28 2.68
CA GLU A 2 9.73 -15.76 1.30
C GLU A 2 8.75 -14.99 0.42
N TRP A 3 9.15 -14.73 -0.82
CA TRP A 3 8.31 -14.07 -1.81
C TRP A 3 7.49 -15.11 -2.55
N ASP A 4 6.23 -14.78 -2.82
CA ASP A 4 5.32 -15.58 -3.63
C ASP A 4 4.63 -14.69 -4.68
N SER A 5 3.68 -15.27 -5.43
CA SER A 5 2.93 -14.55 -6.47
C SER A 5 2.08 -13.39 -5.96
N GLN A 6 1.87 -13.25 -4.64
CA GLN A 6 1.13 -12.13 -4.08
C GLN A 6 1.91 -10.81 -4.21
N ILE A 7 3.23 -10.87 -4.45
CA ILE A 7 4.02 -9.68 -4.81
C ILE A 7 3.57 -9.07 -6.15
N ASP A 8 3.11 -9.90 -7.08
CA ASP A 8 2.66 -9.44 -8.39
C ASP A 8 1.32 -8.72 -8.27
N ILE A 9 0.43 -9.23 -7.40
CA ILE A 9 -0.84 -8.58 -7.07
C ILE A 9 -0.59 -7.18 -6.49
N TRP A 10 0.39 -7.04 -5.58
CA TRP A 10 0.82 -5.73 -5.07
C TRP A 10 1.18 -4.76 -6.19
N SER A 11 2.03 -5.25 -7.10
CA SER A 11 2.54 -4.47 -8.22
C SER A 11 1.42 -4.02 -9.15
N VAL A 12 0.40 -4.85 -9.37
CA VAL A 12 -0.81 -4.46 -10.12
C VAL A 12 -1.55 -3.30 -9.43
N GLY A 13 -1.72 -3.34 -8.12
CA GLY A 13 -2.36 -2.24 -7.38
C GLY A 13 -1.62 -0.91 -7.53
N LEU A 14 -0.28 -0.96 -7.48
CA LEU A 14 0.55 0.21 -7.74
C LEU A 14 0.42 0.71 -9.18
N MET A 15 0.42 -0.19 -10.16
CA MET A 15 0.25 0.17 -11.57
C MET A 15 -1.11 0.81 -11.84
N VAL A 16 -2.20 0.26 -11.29
CA VAL A 16 -3.54 0.85 -11.41
C VAL A 16 -3.54 2.27 -10.85
N TRP A 17 -3.00 2.46 -9.64
CA TRP A 17 -2.90 3.80 -9.05
C TRP A 17 -2.11 4.77 -9.95
N ASP A 18 -0.91 4.37 -10.36
CA ASP A 18 0.01 5.22 -11.10
C ASP A 18 -0.52 5.62 -12.48
N LEU A 19 -1.24 4.72 -13.15
CA LEU A 19 -1.88 4.98 -14.44
C LEU A 19 -3.01 6.01 -14.33
N PHE A 20 -3.84 5.92 -13.30
CA PHE A 20 -4.92 6.89 -13.09
C PHE A 20 -4.34 8.24 -12.69
N GLU A 21 -3.51 8.30 -11.65
CA GLU A 21 -3.02 9.56 -11.09
C GLU A 21 -1.96 10.25 -11.98
N GLY A 22 -1.25 9.48 -12.80
CA GLY A 22 -0.11 9.97 -13.58
C GLY A 22 1.13 10.18 -12.72
N GLY A 23 1.24 9.45 -11.60
CA GLY A 23 2.37 9.55 -10.68
C GLY A 23 2.34 8.49 -9.58
N ARG A 24 3.53 8.23 -9.01
CA ARG A 24 3.74 7.13 -8.06
C ARG A 24 2.91 7.25 -6.79
N LEU A 25 2.28 6.15 -6.36
CA LEU A 25 1.70 6.03 -5.03
C LEU A 25 2.78 6.19 -3.94
N PHE A 26 3.85 5.40 -4.03
CA PHE A 26 5.01 5.50 -3.14
C PHE A 26 6.17 6.18 -3.86
N ARG A 27 6.65 7.31 -3.35
CA ARG A 27 7.74 8.05 -3.99
C ARG A 27 9.09 7.54 -3.53
N ALA A 28 9.21 7.24 -2.23
CA ALA A 28 10.27 6.49 -1.54
C ALA A 28 11.69 6.51 -2.14
N VAL A 29 12.09 7.61 -2.77
CA VAL A 29 13.37 7.78 -3.43
C VAL A 29 13.99 9.08 -2.94
N LYS A 30 15.18 8.97 -2.38
CA LYS A 30 15.97 10.09 -1.87
C LYS A 30 17.34 10.05 -2.55
N ASN A 31 17.72 11.15 -3.18
CA ASN A 31 18.99 11.25 -3.93
C ASN A 31 19.21 10.11 -4.94
N GLY A 32 18.15 9.70 -5.65
CA GLY A 32 18.20 8.64 -6.65
C GLY A 32 18.25 7.21 -6.11
N HIS A 33 18.20 7.02 -4.79
CA HIS A 33 18.23 5.72 -4.13
C HIS A 33 16.91 5.44 -3.42
N LEU A 34 16.52 4.16 -3.36
CA LEU A 34 15.37 3.73 -2.57
C LEU A 34 15.65 4.02 -1.09
N ASP A 35 14.68 4.63 -0.43
CA ASP A 35 14.72 4.95 1.00
C ASP A 35 13.63 4.13 1.70
N ASP A 36 14.03 3.01 2.30
CA ASP A 36 13.13 2.07 2.98
C ASP A 36 12.36 2.75 4.12
N GLU A 37 13.00 3.63 4.88
CA GLU A 37 12.37 4.35 5.99
C GLU A 37 11.25 5.25 5.48
N GLN A 38 11.53 6.02 4.42
CA GLN A 38 10.52 6.87 3.78
C GLN A 38 9.38 6.04 3.17
N HIS A 39 9.70 4.90 2.55
CA HIS A 39 8.68 4.00 1.98
C HIS A 39 7.73 3.48 3.06
N LEU A 40 8.29 2.99 4.16
CA LEU A 40 7.51 2.43 5.26
C LEU A 40 6.67 3.51 5.95
N ALA A 41 7.17 4.74 6.10
CA ALA A 41 6.39 5.86 6.61
C ALA A 41 5.17 6.17 5.71
N GLU A 42 5.38 6.19 4.38
CA GLU A 42 4.27 6.38 3.42
C GLU A 42 3.26 5.22 3.49
N MET A 43 3.73 3.98 3.60
CA MET A 43 2.86 2.80 3.77
C MET A 43 2.03 2.89 5.06
N VAL A 44 2.64 3.25 6.19
CA VAL A 44 1.91 3.42 7.46
C VAL A 44 0.84 4.49 7.34
N SER A 45 1.13 5.61 6.66
CA SER A 45 0.12 6.65 6.46
C SER A 45 -1.05 6.19 5.60
N LEU A 46 -0.80 5.42 4.54
CA LEU A 46 -1.83 5.06 3.55
C LEU A 46 -2.60 3.79 3.92
N LEU A 47 -1.94 2.84 4.58
CA LEU A 47 -2.48 1.51 4.91
C LEU A 47 -2.82 1.36 6.39
N GLY A 48 -2.39 2.31 7.23
CA GLY A 48 -2.39 2.16 8.69
C GLY A 48 -1.16 1.39 9.20
N PRO A 49 -0.98 1.31 10.52
CA PRO A 49 0.15 0.60 11.12
C PRO A 49 0.11 -0.91 10.79
N PRO A 50 1.27 -1.55 10.60
CA PRO A 50 1.34 -2.99 10.41
C PRO A 50 0.90 -3.76 11.66
N SER A 51 0.45 -5.00 11.46
CA SER A 51 0.17 -5.91 12.58
C SER A 51 1.46 -6.40 13.25
N LYS A 52 1.38 -6.86 14.50
CA LYS A 52 2.51 -7.49 15.19
C LYS A 52 3.04 -8.72 14.45
N ALA A 53 2.14 -9.48 13.80
CA ALA A 53 2.53 -10.62 12.98
C ALA A 53 3.46 -10.20 11.84
N PHE A 54 3.19 -9.09 11.16
CA PHE A 54 4.09 -8.54 10.14
C PHE A 54 5.45 -8.15 10.74
N LEU A 55 5.45 -7.39 11.84
CA LEU A 55 6.68 -6.92 12.48
C LEU A 55 7.59 -8.06 12.96
N GLN A 56 7.01 -9.22 13.30
CA GLN A 56 7.76 -10.40 13.72
C GLN A 56 8.38 -11.20 12.57
N ARG A 57 7.98 -10.98 11.31
CA ARG A 57 8.51 -11.70 10.13
C ARG A 57 9.94 -11.31 9.77
N SER A 58 10.46 -10.20 10.29
CA SER A 58 11.80 -9.71 9.99
C SER A 58 12.41 -8.93 11.15
N SER A 59 13.64 -9.28 11.53
CA SER A 59 14.41 -8.51 12.53
C SER A 59 14.71 -7.08 12.06
N LYS A 60 14.70 -6.81 10.74
CA LYS A 60 14.90 -5.46 10.19
C LYS A 60 13.80 -4.48 10.62
N CYS A 61 12.60 -4.95 10.94
CA CYS A 61 11.52 -4.09 11.43
C CYS A 61 11.89 -3.35 12.72
N ARG A 62 12.82 -3.89 13.54
CA ARG A 62 13.31 -3.24 14.77
C ARG A 62 14.09 -1.95 14.52
N GLN A 63 14.42 -1.63 13.27
CA GLN A 63 15.01 -0.35 12.89
C GLN A 63 13.97 0.78 12.89
N TYR A 64 12.69 0.45 12.68
CA TYR A 64 11.64 1.44 12.44
C TYR A 64 10.48 1.37 13.44
N TRP A 65 10.30 0.22 14.12
CA TRP A 65 9.29 0.03 15.16
C TRP A 65 9.91 -0.52 16.45
N ASP A 66 9.35 -0.10 17.59
CA ASP A 66 9.67 -0.68 18.90
C ASP A 66 8.97 -2.05 19.11
N SER A 67 9.16 -2.64 20.29
CA SER A 67 8.54 -3.93 20.66
C SER A 67 7.02 -3.88 20.82
N GLU A 68 6.45 -2.70 21.03
CA GLU A 68 5.00 -2.51 21.16
C GLU A 68 4.33 -2.31 19.79
N GLY A 69 5.10 -1.97 18.77
CA GLY A 69 4.66 -1.68 17.41
C GLY A 69 4.54 -0.19 17.12
N ASN A 70 5.08 0.67 17.98
CA ASN A 70 5.10 2.11 17.75
C ASN A 70 6.22 2.48 16.78
N TRP A 71 5.95 3.44 15.89
CA TRP A 71 6.95 3.98 14.97
C TRP A 71 8.03 4.77 15.72
N ILE A 72 9.29 4.41 15.53
CA ILE A 72 10.46 5.02 16.19
C ILE A 72 11.48 5.60 15.20
N ALA A 73 11.22 5.49 13.90
CA ALA A 73 12.14 6.00 12.89
C ALA A 73 12.17 7.54 12.86
N ALA A 74 13.26 8.11 12.34
CA ALA A 74 13.44 9.56 12.31
C ALA A 74 12.49 10.25 11.32
N THR A 75 12.14 9.56 10.23
CA THR A 75 11.20 10.07 9.22
C THR A 75 9.80 10.11 9.81
N PRO A 76 9.14 11.28 9.86
CA PRO A 76 7.77 11.38 10.34
C PRO A 76 6.81 10.68 9.38
N ILE A 77 5.77 10.06 9.94
CA ILE A 77 4.66 9.52 9.14
C ILE A 77 3.93 10.72 8.50
N PRO A 78 3.88 10.80 7.16
CA PRO A 78 3.21 11.91 6.47
C PRO A 78 1.71 11.89 6.77
N VAL A 79 1.07 13.07 6.76
CA VAL A 79 -0.40 13.16 6.89
C VAL A 79 -1.01 13.10 5.49
N GLN A 80 -1.48 11.91 5.10
CA GLN A 80 -2.14 11.67 3.81
C GLN A 80 -3.10 10.49 3.92
N SER A 81 -4.02 10.39 2.96
CA SER A 81 -4.84 9.21 2.72
C SER A 81 -4.95 8.93 1.22
N LEU A 82 -5.46 7.74 0.86
CA LEU A 82 -5.80 7.45 -0.54
C LEU A 82 -6.84 8.46 -1.04
N GLU A 83 -7.84 8.79 -0.23
CA GLU A 83 -8.88 9.78 -0.58
C GLU A 83 -8.31 11.17 -0.88
N SER A 84 -7.33 11.64 -0.09
CA SER A 84 -6.73 12.95 -0.33
C SER A 84 -5.82 12.98 -1.57
N ARG A 85 -5.31 11.81 -1.96
CA ARG A 85 -4.34 11.69 -3.06
C ARG A 85 -4.98 11.39 -4.39
N GLU A 86 -6.12 10.71 -4.41
CA GLU A 86 -6.87 10.49 -5.65
C GLU A 86 -7.44 11.85 -6.09
N LYS A 87 -7.06 12.31 -7.28
CA LYS A 87 -7.49 13.58 -7.88
C LYS A 87 -8.20 13.46 -9.22
N ARG A 88 -8.38 12.24 -9.73
CA ARG A 88 -8.80 11.97 -11.12
C ARG A 88 -10.23 11.50 -11.19
N LEU A 89 -10.64 10.66 -10.25
CA LEU A 89 -11.98 10.14 -10.13
C LEU A 89 -12.78 10.92 -9.08
N ASN A 90 -14.10 10.85 -9.20
CA ASN A 90 -15.04 11.52 -8.31
C ASN A 90 -16.15 10.55 -7.90
N GLY A 91 -16.89 10.89 -6.83
CA GLY A 91 -18.10 10.16 -6.46
C GLY A 91 -17.88 8.66 -6.25
N GLU A 92 -18.72 7.85 -6.90
CA GLU A 92 -18.72 6.40 -6.76
C GLU A 92 -17.46 5.74 -7.35
N ASP A 93 -16.99 6.19 -8.52
CA ASP A 93 -15.80 5.61 -9.16
C ASP A 93 -14.56 5.78 -8.29
N LYS A 94 -14.41 6.94 -7.65
CA LYS A 94 -13.34 7.17 -6.67
C LYS A 94 -13.45 6.22 -5.48
N ALA A 95 -14.66 6.03 -4.96
CA ALA A 95 -14.88 5.14 -3.83
C ALA A 95 -14.54 3.68 -4.19
N LEU A 96 -14.91 3.23 -5.38
CA LEU A 96 -14.62 1.88 -5.87
C LEU A 96 -13.14 1.67 -6.13
N MET A 97 -12.45 2.61 -6.78
CA MET A 97 -11.00 2.53 -7.00
C MET A 97 -10.25 2.45 -5.66
N ILE A 98 -10.60 3.28 -4.68
CA ILE A 98 -9.96 3.27 -3.36
C ILE A 98 -10.21 1.95 -2.64
N GLN A 99 -11.42 1.40 -2.71
CA GLN A 99 -11.73 0.09 -2.13
C GLN A 99 -10.95 -1.04 -2.83
N PHE A 100 -10.84 -1.00 -4.15
CA PHE A 100 -10.06 -1.93 -4.94
C PHE A 100 -8.57 -1.91 -4.54
N VAL A 101 -7.97 -0.72 -4.47
CA VAL A 101 -6.57 -0.55 -4.04
C VAL A 101 -6.36 -1.04 -2.61
N ARG A 102 -7.31 -0.83 -1.69
CA ARG A 102 -7.23 -1.35 -0.31
C ARG A 102 -7.30 -2.88 -0.21
N LYS A 103 -7.95 -3.57 -1.16
CA LYS A 103 -7.97 -5.03 -1.22
C LYS A 103 -6.63 -5.62 -1.65
N ILE A 104 -5.87 -4.85 -2.43
CA ILE A 104 -4.54 -5.22 -2.93
C ILE A 104 -3.45 -4.85 -1.92
N LEU A 105 -3.46 -3.61 -1.42
CA LEU A 105 -2.37 -3.07 -0.60
C LEU A 105 -2.54 -3.43 0.89
N ARG A 106 -2.15 -4.66 1.26
CA ARG A 106 -2.04 -5.21 2.62
C ARG A 106 -0.63 -5.54 3.12
N TRP A 107 -0.30 -5.19 4.36
CA TRP A 107 1.00 -5.52 4.95
C TRP A 107 1.37 -7.01 4.85
N LEU A 108 0.41 -7.89 5.10
CA LEU A 108 0.57 -9.33 4.96
C LEU A 108 0.03 -9.77 3.60
N PRO A 109 0.82 -10.51 2.80
CA PRO A 109 0.36 -11.10 1.56
C PRO A 109 -0.91 -11.93 1.73
N GLU A 110 -1.04 -12.66 2.84
CA GLU A 110 -2.19 -13.54 3.10
C GLU A 110 -3.50 -12.77 3.32
N ASP A 111 -3.43 -11.47 3.60
CA ASP A 111 -4.60 -10.60 3.74
C ASP A 111 -5.05 -10.01 2.38
N GLN A 112 -4.25 -10.18 1.32
CA GLN A 112 -4.57 -9.68 -0.01
C GLN A 112 -5.70 -10.52 -0.65
N SER A 113 -6.56 -9.86 -1.43
CA SER A 113 -7.52 -10.57 -2.27
C SER A 113 -6.81 -11.34 -3.39
N SER A 114 -7.37 -12.48 -3.78
CA SER A 114 -6.81 -13.28 -4.87
C SER A 114 -6.95 -12.55 -6.22
N ALA A 115 -6.15 -12.95 -7.21
CA ALA A 115 -6.28 -12.41 -8.57
C ALA A 115 -7.70 -12.63 -9.15
N GLN A 116 -8.35 -13.75 -8.80
CA GLN A 116 -9.72 -14.04 -9.20
C GLN A 116 -10.71 -13.07 -8.55
N ASP A 117 -10.62 -12.86 -7.23
CA ASP A 117 -11.52 -11.94 -6.52
C ASP A 117 -11.38 -10.51 -7.04
N LEU A 118 -10.16 -10.10 -7.39
CA LEU A 118 -9.88 -8.78 -7.95
C LEU A 118 -10.44 -8.63 -9.36
N PHE A 119 -10.39 -9.69 -10.18
CA PHE A 119 -10.98 -9.68 -11.52
C PHE A 119 -12.50 -9.49 -11.49
N GLU A 120 -13.15 -10.05 -10.47
CA GLU A 120 -14.60 -9.92 -10.24
C GLU A 120 -14.97 -8.65 -9.45
N ASP A 121 -13.99 -7.81 -9.09
CA ASP A 121 -14.25 -6.61 -8.29
C ASP A 121 -15.16 -5.63 -9.04
N LYS A 122 -16.04 -4.99 -8.29
CA LYS A 122 -16.96 -3.98 -8.82
C LYS A 122 -16.23 -2.90 -9.59
N PHE A 123 -15.05 -2.46 -9.17
CA PHE A 123 -14.27 -1.45 -9.88
C PHE A 123 -13.96 -1.84 -11.34
N LEU A 124 -13.69 -3.12 -11.61
CA LEU A 124 -13.42 -3.60 -12.97
C LEU A 124 -14.68 -4.00 -13.74
N THR A 125 -15.73 -4.40 -13.02
CA THR A 125 -16.94 -4.98 -13.60
C THR A 125 -18.11 -3.99 -13.75
N GLN A 126 -17.95 -2.71 -13.41
CA GLN A 126 -19.03 -1.71 -13.44
C GLN A 126 -19.79 -1.62 -14.78
N ASN A 127 -19.13 -1.97 -15.89
CA ASN A 127 -19.65 -1.80 -17.26
C ASN A 127 -19.57 -3.09 -18.11
N LEU A 128 -19.39 -4.25 -17.46
CA LEU A 128 -19.45 -5.56 -18.10
C LEU A 128 -20.88 -6.12 -18.02
#